data_AF-A0A7J8RY25-F1
#
_entry.id   AF-A0A7J8RY25-F1
#
_cell.length_a   1.000
_cell.length_b   1.000
_cell.length_c   1.000
_cell.angle_alpha   90.00
_cell.angle_beta   90.00
_cell.angle_gamma   90.00
#
_symmetry.space_group_name_H-M   'P 1'
#
loop_
_entity.id
_entity.type
_entity.pdbx_description
1 polymer ?
#
loop_
_entity_poly.entity_id
_entity_poly.type
_entity_poly.pdbx_seq_one_letter_code
_entity_poly.pdbx_strand_id
1 'polypeptide(L)'
;MSSRTGAKVPVIDFSNQNLKPSSPEWDLLKFQVREALEEYGCFEASFDQLLELQQPVLGALKQLFDLPFQTKQLCVSDKPLRAYHGSQSRLYDSISTDDAHIAENIEQCLTTTLWPQGNINFSKTLASFTQLALGLKKTILRMILESFGLEKYMDELSDSTNNHLRAMKYGRPNTSEPTLGIPPHCDNTTLTLLSQLNEVQGLEIQNKNGEWINLNPLPNSFVVMLGESFSIWLNGRLSSCYHRVLMEGNEARYSIGLFARPRGGYLVKVPKELVDDKNPMLFKPFDLEEFLKTFSPQIVRGRGKSALKAYCSV
;
A
#
# COMPACT_ATOMS: atom_id res chain seq x y z
N MET A 1 27.53 -28.25 1.78
CA MET A 1 26.17 -27.78 2.10
C MET A 1 26.07 -26.35 1.58
N SER A 2 25.48 -26.14 0.41
CA SER A 2 25.28 -24.78 -0.13
C SER A 2 24.18 -24.12 0.69
N SER A 3 24.50 -23.06 1.43
CA SER A 3 23.50 -22.18 2.01
C SER A 3 22.62 -21.66 0.87
N ARG A 4 21.35 -22.07 0.83
CA ARG A 4 20.36 -21.40 -0.01
C ARG A 4 20.29 -19.96 0.49
N THR A 5 20.92 -19.03 -0.24
CA THR A 5 20.61 -17.61 -0.10
C THR A 5 19.11 -17.48 -0.36
N GLY A 6 18.32 -17.29 0.69
CA GLY A 6 16.87 -17.14 0.57
C GLY A 6 16.55 -16.02 -0.41
N ALA A 7 15.49 -16.19 -1.20
CA ALA A 7 15.01 -15.16 -2.12
C ALA A 7 14.81 -13.86 -1.32
N LYS A 8 15.47 -12.77 -1.75
CA LYS A 8 15.40 -11.46 -1.11
C LYS A 8 14.73 -10.50 -2.06
N VAL A 9 13.73 -9.77 -1.56
CA VAL A 9 13.07 -8.70 -2.30
C VAL A 9 14.11 -7.63 -2.67
N PRO A 10 14.14 -7.16 -3.93
CA PRO A 10 15.11 -6.19 -4.38
C PRO A 10 14.90 -4.84 -3.66
N VAL A 11 16.02 -4.19 -3.34
CA VAL A 11 16.08 -2.82 -2.83
C VAL A 11 16.53 -1.92 -3.98
N ILE A 12 15.75 -0.89 -4.28
CA ILE A 12 15.96 0.03 -5.39
C ILE A 12 16.11 1.44 -4.81
N ASP A 13 17.14 2.17 -5.24
CA ASP A 13 17.49 3.47 -4.67
C ASP A 13 16.81 4.65 -5.36
N PHE A 14 15.94 5.34 -4.63
CA PHE A 14 15.22 6.54 -5.06
C PHE A 14 15.73 7.83 -4.38
N SER A 15 16.84 7.78 -3.65
CA SER A 15 17.37 8.95 -2.95
C SER A 15 17.91 10.05 -3.88
N ASN A 16 18.24 9.72 -5.13
CA ASN A 16 18.72 10.70 -6.12
C ASN A 16 17.61 11.68 -6.57
N GLN A 17 17.63 12.90 -6.03
CA GLN A 17 16.66 13.95 -6.36
C GLN A 17 16.81 14.55 -7.76
N ASN A 18 17.94 14.31 -8.43
CA ASN A 18 18.22 14.82 -9.77
C ASN A 18 17.85 13.84 -10.88
N LEU A 19 17.08 12.79 -10.57
CA LEU A 19 16.55 11.84 -11.55
C LEU A 19 15.70 12.56 -12.61
N LYS A 20 16.19 12.59 -13.84
CA LYS A 20 15.50 13.20 -14.99
C LYS A 20 14.95 12.10 -15.90
N PRO A 21 13.68 12.20 -16.32
CA PRO A 21 13.15 11.30 -17.35
C PRO A 21 14.07 11.25 -18.58
N SER A 22 14.23 10.06 -19.13
CA SER A 22 15.10 9.77 -20.29
C SER A 22 16.61 9.92 -20.05
N SER A 23 17.07 10.07 -18.81
CA SER A 23 18.50 9.92 -18.49
C SER A 23 18.89 8.43 -18.38
N PRO A 24 20.18 8.08 -18.55
CA PRO A 24 20.64 6.70 -18.36
C PRO A 24 20.30 6.13 -16.96
N GLU A 25 20.37 6.97 -15.92
CA GLU A 25 20.02 6.60 -14.55
C GLU A 25 18.52 6.32 -14.40
N TRP A 26 17.67 7.12 -15.06
CA TRP A 26 16.24 6.89 -15.09
C TRP A 26 15.88 5.58 -15.79
N ASP A 27 16.49 5.30 -16.94
CA ASP A 27 16.24 4.06 -17.68
C ASP A 27 16.70 2.83 -16.92
N LEU A 28 17.84 2.90 -16.22
CA LEU A 28 18.29 1.84 -15.32
C LEU A 28 17.30 1.61 -14.18
N LEU A 29 16.87 2.66 -13.48
CA LEU A 29 15.94 2.54 -12.35
C LEU A 29 14.58 2.01 -12.82
N LYS A 30 14.09 2.48 -13.96
CA LYS A 30 12.86 1.99 -14.61
C LYS A 30 12.95 0.49 -14.92
N PHE A 31 14.09 0.02 -15.43
CA PHE A 31 14.33 -1.40 -15.68
C PHE A 31 14.27 -2.21 -14.38
N GLN A 32 14.96 -1.76 -13.32
CA GLN A 32 14.95 -2.42 -12.01
C GLN A 32 13.54 -2.48 -11.40
N VAL A 33 12.78 -1.39 -11.50
CA VAL A 33 11.37 -1.34 -11.04
C VAL A 33 10.55 -2.38 -11.78
N ARG A 34 10.66 -2.44 -13.11
CA ARG A 34 9.91 -3.40 -13.92
C ARG A 34 10.27 -4.84 -13.54
N GLU A 35 11.56 -5.17 -13.51
CA GLU A 35 12.04 -6.52 -13.19
C GLU A 35 11.57 -6.97 -11.79
N ALA A 36 11.66 -6.08 -10.80
CA ALA A 36 11.21 -6.38 -9.45
C ALA A 36 9.69 -6.64 -9.36
N LEU A 37 8.89 -5.85 -10.06
CA LEU A 37 7.44 -6.03 -10.10
C LEU A 37 7.03 -7.27 -10.91
N GLU A 38 7.75 -7.60 -11.98
CA GLU A 38 7.53 -8.83 -12.74
C GLU A 38 7.84 -10.06 -11.90
N GLU A 39 8.89 -10.02 -11.07
CA GLU A 39 9.32 -11.17 -10.27
C GLU A 39 8.59 -11.33 -8.93
N TYR A 40 8.43 -10.23 -8.19
CA TYR A 40 7.92 -10.27 -6.82
C TYR A 40 6.56 -9.58 -6.64
N GLY A 41 6.11 -8.79 -7.62
CA GLY A 41 4.94 -7.91 -7.46
C GLY A 41 5.16 -6.76 -6.48
N CYS A 42 6.38 -6.61 -5.97
CA CYS A 42 6.78 -5.58 -5.03
C CYS A 42 8.31 -5.37 -5.02
N PHE A 43 8.75 -4.29 -4.40
CA PHE A 43 10.15 -4.01 -4.09
C PHE A 43 10.27 -3.11 -2.87
N GLU A 44 11.47 -2.99 -2.33
CA GLU A 44 11.79 -1.97 -1.34
C GLU A 44 12.42 -0.76 -2.04
N ALA A 45 11.88 0.42 -1.81
CA ALA A 45 12.39 1.68 -2.33
C ALA A 45 13.15 2.42 -1.20
N SER A 46 14.49 2.45 -1.25
CA SER A 46 15.25 3.31 -0.33
C SER A 46 15.08 4.77 -0.72
N PHE A 47 14.83 5.62 0.27
CA PHE A 47 14.41 7.00 0.07
C PHE A 47 14.80 7.85 1.28
N ASP A 48 15.99 8.44 1.25
CA ASP A 48 16.62 9.12 2.39
C ASP A 48 15.78 10.28 2.96
N GLN A 49 14.97 10.91 2.12
CA GLN A 49 14.04 11.98 2.52
C GLN A 49 13.03 11.51 3.57
N LEU A 50 12.76 10.20 3.65
CA LEU A 50 11.89 9.62 4.67
C LEU A 50 12.54 9.58 6.06
N LEU A 51 13.87 9.51 6.13
CA LEU A 51 14.62 9.23 7.37
C LEU A 51 14.27 10.22 8.48
N GLU A 52 14.18 11.51 8.16
CA GLU A 52 13.86 12.57 9.13
C GLU A 52 12.41 12.49 9.66
N LEU A 53 11.50 11.86 8.91
CA LEU A 53 10.09 11.72 9.29
C LEU A 53 9.80 10.42 10.05
N GLN A 54 10.71 9.45 10.06
CA GLN A 54 10.43 8.13 10.63
C GLN A 54 10.07 8.20 12.13
N GLN A 55 10.89 8.89 12.94
CA GLN A 55 10.63 9.05 14.37
C GLN A 55 9.44 9.97 14.68
N PRO A 56 9.30 11.15 14.04
CA PRO A 56 8.09 11.97 14.19
C PRO A 56 6.80 11.21 13.86
N VAL A 57 6.76 10.45 12.77
CA VAL A 57 5.58 9.68 12.36
C VAL A 57 5.32 8.53 13.34
N LEU A 58 6.35 7.83 13.83
CA LEU A 58 6.20 6.83 14.89
C LEU A 58 5.58 7.44 16.16
N GLY A 59 6.09 8.60 16.60
CA GLY A 59 5.56 9.32 17.75
C GLY A 59 4.10 9.72 17.56
N ALA A 60 3.76 10.24 16.38
CA ALA A 60 2.38 10.58 16.00
C ALA A 60 1.46 9.34 16.04
N LEU A 61 1.89 8.20 15.49
CA LEU A 61 1.10 6.96 15.51
C LEU A 61 0.94 6.40 16.92
N LYS A 62 1.96 6.49 17.78
CA LYS A 62 1.82 6.12 19.20
C LYS A 62 0.75 6.96 19.89
N GLN A 63 0.81 8.29 19.76
CA GLN A 63 -0.21 9.20 20.32
C GLN A 63 -1.61 8.85 19.83
N LEU A 64 -1.76 8.60 18.53
CA LEU A 64 -3.03 8.20 17.90
C LEU A 64 -3.59 6.91 18.49
N PHE A 65 -2.77 5.87 18.60
CA PHE A 65 -3.25 4.56 19.04
C PHE A 65 -3.37 4.42 20.56
N ASP A 66 -2.80 5.35 21.32
CA ASP A 66 -2.95 5.48 22.77
C ASP A 66 -4.25 6.22 23.17
N LEU A 67 -4.93 6.86 22.20
CA LEU A 67 -6.27 7.40 22.43
C LEU A 67 -7.27 6.32 22.87
N PRO A 68 -8.27 6.68 23.70
CA PRO A 68 -9.34 5.77 24.09
C PRO A 68 -10.01 5.12 22.87
N PHE A 69 -10.40 3.86 23.01
CA PHE A 69 -11.09 3.11 21.96
C PHE A 69 -12.31 3.88 21.43
N GLN A 70 -13.11 4.46 22.32
CA GLN A 70 -14.30 5.25 21.98
C GLN A 70 -13.96 6.50 21.16
N THR A 71 -12.82 7.14 21.42
CA THR A 71 -12.35 8.30 20.66
C THR A 71 -11.96 7.87 19.24
N LYS A 72 -11.21 6.77 19.09
CA LYS A 72 -10.84 6.25 17.77
C LYS A 72 -12.08 5.86 16.93
N GLN A 73 -13.15 5.39 17.58
CA GLN A 73 -14.42 5.07 16.92
C GLN A 73 -15.19 6.29 16.37
N LEU A 74 -14.80 7.52 16.71
CA LEU A 74 -15.41 8.74 16.13
C LEU A 74 -15.06 8.90 14.64
N CYS A 75 -13.95 8.32 14.19
CA CYS A 75 -13.62 8.26 12.77
C CYS A 75 -14.49 7.20 12.10
N VAL A 76 -15.53 7.64 11.41
CA VAL A 76 -16.49 6.80 10.69
C VAL A 76 -16.51 7.13 9.20
N SER A 77 -16.93 6.16 8.38
CA SER A 77 -17.19 6.34 6.95
C SER A 77 -18.25 5.34 6.50
N ASP A 78 -19.09 5.77 5.57
CA ASP A 78 -20.07 4.94 4.85
C ASP A 78 -19.41 4.05 3.78
N LYS A 79 -18.18 4.36 3.38
CA LYS A 79 -17.42 3.59 2.40
C LYS A 79 -16.71 2.38 3.04
N PRO A 80 -16.73 1.22 2.38
CA PRO A 80 -16.08 0.01 2.90
C PRO A 80 -14.56 0.18 3.01
N LEU A 81 -13.99 -0.42 4.06
CA LEU A 81 -12.55 -0.42 4.34
C LEU A 81 -11.96 0.99 4.54
N ARG A 82 -12.76 1.90 5.10
CA ARG A 82 -12.39 3.27 5.49
C ARG A 82 -12.54 3.51 6.98
N ALA A 83 -12.02 4.65 7.42
CA ALA A 83 -12.08 5.12 8.80
C ALA A 83 -11.39 4.19 9.81
N TYR A 84 -11.83 4.19 11.07
CA TYR A 84 -11.26 3.32 12.10
C TYR A 84 -11.73 1.87 11.94
N HIS A 85 -10.76 0.95 11.88
CA HIS A 85 -10.98 -0.48 11.89
C HIS A 85 -10.10 -1.12 12.95
N GLY A 86 -10.71 -1.53 14.04
CA GLY A 86 -10.06 -2.15 15.19
C GLY A 86 -11.11 -2.69 16.15
N SER A 87 -10.69 -3.53 17.10
CA SER A 87 -11.57 -4.01 18.17
C SER A 87 -10.75 -4.35 19.39
N GLN A 88 -11.33 -4.24 20.58
CA GLN A 88 -10.64 -4.54 21.84
C GLN A 88 -10.02 -5.95 21.91
N SER A 89 -10.54 -6.90 21.13
CA SER A 89 -10.06 -8.29 21.07
C SER A 89 -9.12 -8.61 19.91
N ARG A 90 -8.84 -7.66 19.02
CA ARG A 90 -7.95 -7.87 17.85
C ARG A 90 -6.60 -7.25 18.10
N LEU A 91 -5.57 -7.88 17.54
CA LEU A 91 -4.22 -7.32 17.52
C LEU A 91 -4.11 -6.13 16.56
N TYR A 92 -4.95 -6.07 15.53
CA TYR A 92 -4.85 -5.06 14.49
C TYR A 92 -5.85 -3.91 14.70
N ASP A 93 -5.29 -2.70 14.85
CA ASP A 93 -5.99 -1.42 14.79
C ASP A 93 -5.49 -0.63 13.57
N SER A 94 -6.41 0.02 12.87
CA SER A 94 -6.06 0.96 11.81
C SER A 94 -7.01 2.12 11.76
N ILE A 95 -6.52 3.24 11.26
CA ILE A 95 -7.34 4.40 10.95
C ILE A 95 -6.86 4.99 9.64
N SER A 96 -7.79 5.46 8.82
CA SER A 96 -7.48 6.00 7.50
C SER A 96 -8.29 7.23 7.17
N THR A 97 -7.72 8.07 6.31
CA THR A 97 -8.41 9.20 5.69
C THR A 97 -8.33 9.11 4.17
N ASP A 98 -9.37 9.57 3.51
CA ASP A 98 -9.45 9.66 2.05
C ASP A 98 -8.82 10.97 1.56
N ASP A 99 -8.49 11.00 0.28
CA ASP A 99 -8.00 12.20 -0.39
C ASP A 99 -6.85 12.87 0.37
N ALA A 100 -5.93 12.05 0.90
CA ALA A 100 -4.86 12.49 1.81
C ALA A 100 -3.81 13.42 1.16
N HIS A 101 -3.90 13.63 -0.15
CA HIS A 101 -3.15 14.67 -0.86
C HIS A 101 -3.62 16.09 -0.49
N ILE A 102 -4.83 16.22 0.05
CA ILE A 102 -5.41 17.44 0.62
C ILE A 102 -5.11 17.41 2.13
N ALA A 103 -4.24 18.30 2.60
CA ALA A 103 -3.78 18.29 4.00
C ALA A 103 -4.94 18.54 4.99
N GLU A 104 -5.94 19.32 4.58
CA GLU A 104 -7.14 19.62 5.33
C GLU A 104 -7.95 18.36 5.64
N ASN A 105 -7.95 17.35 4.77
CA ASN A 105 -8.64 16.08 5.03
C ASN A 105 -7.93 15.25 6.10
N ILE A 106 -6.59 15.33 6.17
CA ILE A 106 -5.82 14.72 7.27
C ILE A 106 -6.17 15.47 8.58
N GLU A 107 -6.16 16.79 8.55
CA GLU A 107 -6.47 17.61 9.72
C GLU A 107 -7.89 17.37 10.23
N GLN A 108 -8.90 17.45 9.36
CA GLN A 108 -10.29 17.27 9.78
C GLN A 108 -10.54 15.86 10.30
N CYS A 109 -10.21 14.82 9.51
CA CYS A 109 -10.58 13.44 9.83
C CYS A 109 -9.72 12.80 10.91
N LEU A 110 -8.41 13.08 10.94
CA LEU A 110 -7.49 12.42 11.87
C LEU A 110 -7.07 13.32 13.03
N THR A 111 -7.28 14.63 12.96
CA THR A 111 -6.92 15.53 14.05
C THR A 111 -8.13 16.13 14.74
N THR A 112 -8.92 16.96 14.06
CA THR A 112 -10.06 17.66 14.68
C THR A 112 -11.09 16.69 15.24
N THR A 113 -11.37 15.57 14.54
CA THR A 113 -12.28 14.52 15.02
C THR A 113 -11.75 13.82 16.29
N LEU A 114 -10.44 13.58 16.39
CA LEU A 114 -9.85 12.77 17.46
C LEU A 114 -9.35 13.60 18.65
N TRP A 115 -8.92 14.82 18.39
CA TRP A 115 -8.46 15.83 19.33
C TRP A 115 -9.24 17.11 19.09
N PRO A 116 -10.39 17.30 19.77
CA PRO A 116 -11.19 18.52 19.64
C PRO A 116 -10.43 19.80 20.00
N GLN A 117 -9.40 19.69 20.86
CA GLN A 117 -8.51 20.79 21.23
C GLN A 117 -7.37 21.02 20.20
N GLY A 118 -7.31 20.20 19.16
CA GLY A 118 -6.29 20.20 18.12
C GLY A 118 -5.04 19.38 18.47
N ASN A 119 -4.34 18.93 17.44
CA ASN A 119 -2.99 18.37 17.49
C ASN A 119 -2.26 18.72 16.19
N ILE A 120 -1.91 20.01 16.05
CA ILE A 120 -1.38 20.57 14.80
C ILE A 120 -0.10 19.84 14.35
N ASN A 121 0.77 19.46 15.29
CA ASN A 121 1.99 18.74 14.98
C ASN A 121 1.72 17.35 14.39
N PHE A 122 0.69 16.66 14.88
CA PHE A 122 0.25 15.38 14.31
C PHE A 122 -0.21 15.55 12.85
N SER A 123 -1.13 16.50 12.56
CA SER A 123 -1.59 16.75 11.18
C SER A 123 -0.43 17.06 10.24
N LYS A 124 0.46 17.98 10.65
CA LYS A 124 1.61 18.42 9.84
C LYS A 124 2.56 17.26 9.56
N THR A 125 2.83 16.42 10.57
CA THR A 125 3.71 15.26 10.43
C THR A 125 3.15 14.27 9.40
N LEU A 126 1.86 13.93 9.49
CA LEU A 126 1.22 13.02 8.54
C LEU A 126 1.09 13.63 7.14
N ALA A 127 0.82 14.94 7.04
CA ALA A 127 0.80 15.64 5.76
C ALA A 127 2.17 15.60 5.07
N SER A 128 3.26 15.91 5.79
CA SER A 128 4.63 15.83 5.25
C SER A 128 4.99 14.43 4.77
N PHE A 129 4.69 13.39 5.57
CA PHE A 129 4.87 12.00 5.17
C PHE A 129 4.09 11.67 3.88
N THR A 130 2.84 12.13 3.81
CA THR A 130 1.97 11.88 2.67
C THR A 130 2.48 12.54 1.39
N GLN A 131 2.98 13.77 1.46
CA GLN A 131 3.56 14.46 0.31
C GLN A 131 4.80 13.75 -0.23
N LEU A 132 5.69 13.27 0.64
CA LEU A 132 6.85 12.46 0.22
C LEU A 132 6.41 11.17 -0.48
N ALA A 133 5.48 10.44 0.12
CA ALA A 133 4.96 9.21 -0.47
C ALA A 133 4.24 9.47 -1.81
N LEU A 134 3.51 10.57 -1.96
CA LEU A 134 2.85 10.95 -3.21
C LEU A 134 3.84 11.25 -4.33
N GLY A 135 4.92 11.97 -4.01
CA GLY A 135 6.01 12.26 -4.95
C GLY A 135 6.65 10.98 -5.47
N LEU A 136 7.05 10.09 -4.56
CA LEU A 136 7.66 8.80 -4.90
C LEU A 136 6.69 7.92 -5.71
N LYS A 137 5.42 7.83 -5.30
CA LYS A 137 4.37 7.12 -6.05
C LYS A 137 4.26 7.61 -7.48
N LYS A 138 4.27 8.94 -7.70
CA LYS A 138 4.17 9.55 -9.04
C LYS A 138 5.36 9.12 -9.91
N THR A 139 6.57 9.14 -9.36
CA THR A 139 7.79 8.69 -10.04
C THR A 139 7.71 7.23 -10.44
N ILE A 140 7.35 6.34 -9.49
CA ILE A 140 7.24 4.89 -9.74
C ILE A 140 6.16 4.59 -10.77
N LEU A 141 4.98 5.20 -10.64
CA LEU A 141 3.89 5.00 -11.59
C LEU A 141 4.31 5.38 -13.02
N ARG A 142 5.01 6.51 -13.16
CA ARG A 142 5.56 6.93 -14.46
C ARG A 142 6.53 5.91 -15.03
N MET A 143 7.46 5.39 -14.22
CA MET A 143 8.41 4.36 -14.66
C MET A 143 7.68 3.10 -15.14
N ILE A 144 6.66 2.65 -14.41
CA ILE A 144 5.85 1.49 -14.81
C ILE A 144 5.17 1.77 -16.16
N LEU A 145 4.47 2.90 -16.31
CA LEU A 145 3.76 3.23 -17.54
C LEU A 145 4.71 3.35 -18.75
N GLU A 146 5.83 4.06 -18.60
CA GLU A 146 6.85 4.18 -19.66
C GLU A 146 7.42 2.81 -20.06
N SER A 147 7.57 1.89 -19.09
CA SER A 147 8.07 0.54 -19.37
C SER A 147 7.14 -0.29 -20.26
N PHE A 148 5.85 0.09 -20.36
CA PHE A 148 4.85 -0.52 -21.24
C PHE A 148 4.45 0.39 -22.42
N GLY A 149 5.03 1.59 -22.57
CA GLY A 149 4.62 2.57 -23.59
C GLY A 149 3.21 3.14 -23.35
N LEU A 150 2.83 3.31 -22.09
CA LEU A 150 1.49 3.71 -21.63
C LEU A 150 1.48 5.09 -20.94
N GLU A 151 2.50 5.91 -21.13
CA GLU A 151 2.67 7.21 -20.47
C GLU A 151 1.50 8.19 -20.71
N LYS A 152 0.77 8.04 -21.82
CA LYS A 152 -0.44 8.83 -22.11
C LYS A 152 -1.56 8.67 -21.08
N TYR A 153 -1.53 7.61 -20.28
CA TYR A 153 -2.52 7.33 -19.22
C TYR A 153 -2.15 7.95 -17.87
N MET A 154 -1.02 8.65 -17.76
CA MET A 154 -0.54 9.18 -16.48
C MET A 154 -1.54 10.13 -15.82
N ASP A 155 -2.13 11.05 -16.59
CA ASP A 155 -3.07 12.03 -16.05
C ASP A 155 -4.41 11.36 -15.70
N GLU A 156 -4.93 10.49 -16.57
CA GLU A 156 -6.16 9.71 -16.31
C GLU A 156 -6.06 8.92 -14.99
N LEU A 157 -4.95 8.19 -14.80
CA LEU A 157 -4.74 7.40 -13.59
C LEU A 157 -4.51 8.29 -12.36
N SER A 158 -3.88 9.45 -12.52
CA SER A 158 -3.68 10.40 -11.42
C SER A 158 -5.01 10.99 -10.93
N ASP A 159 -5.86 11.45 -11.85
CA ASP A 159 -7.14 12.09 -11.55
C ASP A 159 -8.17 11.10 -11.00
N SER A 160 -8.15 9.87 -11.53
CA SER A 160 -9.03 8.78 -11.09
C SER A 160 -8.56 8.07 -9.82
N THR A 161 -7.46 8.50 -9.20
CA THR A 161 -6.93 7.90 -7.97
C THR A 161 -7.37 8.67 -6.73
N ASN A 162 -7.92 7.95 -5.77
CA ASN A 162 -8.02 8.37 -4.37
C ASN A 162 -6.79 7.87 -3.60
N ASN A 163 -6.07 8.79 -2.95
CA ASN A 163 -4.90 8.45 -2.15
C ASN A 163 -5.32 8.32 -0.68
N HIS A 164 -5.48 7.09 -0.20
CA HIS A 164 -5.80 6.86 1.21
C HIS A 164 -4.54 6.75 2.04
N LEU A 165 -4.44 7.59 3.08
CA LEU A 165 -3.44 7.41 4.11
C LEU A 165 -4.02 6.49 5.19
N ARG A 166 -3.28 5.47 5.60
CA ARG A 166 -3.68 4.56 6.67
C ARG A 166 -2.56 4.38 7.68
N ALA A 167 -2.83 4.74 8.93
CA ALA A 167 -2.03 4.38 10.08
C ALA A 167 -2.46 3.02 10.62
N MET A 168 -1.50 2.19 11.02
CA MET A 168 -1.73 0.81 11.45
C MET A 168 -0.88 0.47 12.69
N LYS A 169 -1.50 -0.19 13.66
CA LYS A 169 -0.87 -0.76 14.84
C LYS A 169 -1.23 -2.24 14.93
N TYR A 170 -0.23 -3.06 15.20
CA TYR A 170 -0.38 -4.47 15.51
C TYR A 170 0.12 -4.68 16.94
N GLY A 171 -0.79 -5.01 17.85
CA GLY A 171 -0.48 -5.35 19.22
C GLY A 171 0.32 -6.64 19.33
N ARG A 172 0.96 -6.81 20.49
CA ARG A 172 1.68 -8.04 20.82
C ARG A 172 0.73 -9.24 20.88
N PRO A 173 1.13 -10.42 20.38
CA PRO A 173 0.43 -11.67 20.64
C PRO A 173 0.32 -11.94 22.15
N ASN A 174 -0.76 -12.61 22.56
CA ASN A 174 -0.91 -13.14 23.93
C ASN A 174 -0.31 -14.55 24.07
N THR A 175 0.36 -15.05 23.04
CA THR A 175 0.87 -16.41 22.90
C THR A 175 2.34 -16.39 22.50
N SER A 176 3.06 -17.47 22.80
CA SER A 176 4.42 -17.67 22.29
C SER A 176 4.45 -18.03 20.80
N GLU A 177 3.32 -18.44 20.23
CA GLU A 177 3.20 -18.77 18.81
C GLU A 177 2.89 -17.54 17.96
N PRO A 178 3.40 -17.50 16.70
CA PRO A 178 3.09 -16.44 15.75
C PRO A 178 1.59 -16.31 15.53
N THR A 179 1.06 -15.10 15.68
CA THR A 179 -0.38 -14.82 15.49
C THR A 179 -0.60 -13.99 14.24
N LEU A 180 -1.65 -14.29 13.47
CA LEU A 180 -2.01 -13.48 12.31
C LEU A 180 -2.44 -12.06 12.75
N GLY A 181 -1.66 -11.06 12.33
CA GLY A 181 -2.04 -9.65 12.40
C GLY A 181 -3.05 -9.31 11.30
N ILE A 182 -2.70 -9.62 10.05
CA ILE A 182 -3.59 -9.53 8.88
C ILE A 182 -3.49 -10.83 8.08
N PRO A 183 -4.61 -11.42 7.65
CA PRO A 183 -4.60 -12.65 6.84
C PRO A 183 -3.96 -12.43 5.45
N PRO A 184 -3.49 -13.51 4.80
CA PRO A 184 -3.02 -13.47 3.41
C PRO A 184 -4.01 -12.81 2.44
N HIS A 185 -3.56 -11.77 1.73
CA HIS A 185 -4.38 -11.03 0.77
C HIS A 185 -3.52 -10.33 -0.30
N CYS A 186 -4.18 -9.79 -1.33
CA CYS A 186 -3.60 -8.75 -2.17
C CYS A 186 -4.33 -7.43 -1.89
N ASP A 187 -3.61 -6.33 -2.06
CA ASP A 187 -4.24 -5.01 -2.01
C ASP A 187 -5.11 -4.79 -3.25
N ASN A 188 -6.28 -4.18 -3.08
CA ASN A 188 -7.16 -3.78 -4.17
C ASN A 188 -6.79 -2.41 -4.79
N THR A 189 -5.60 -1.91 -4.47
CA THR A 189 -5.07 -0.63 -4.93
C THR A 189 -4.59 -0.69 -6.38
N THR A 190 -4.20 0.48 -6.90
CA THR A 190 -3.27 0.59 -8.02
C THR A 190 -1.85 0.31 -7.52
N LEU A 191 -1.41 1.08 -6.53
CA LEU A 191 -0.12 0.93 -5.86
C LEU A 191 -0.29 1.16 -4.35
N THR A 192 0.52 0.47 -3.55
CA THR A 192 0.66 0.71 -2.11
C THR A 192 2.11 1.06 -1.80
N LEU A 193 2.33 2.13 -1.03
CA LEU A 193 3.63 2.48 -0.45
C LEU A 193 3.53 2.34 1.06
N LEU A 194 4.20 1.35 1.64
CA LEU A 194 4.13 1.01 3.06
C LEU A 194 5.46 1.31 3.76
N SER A 195 5.42 2.11 4.81
CA SER A 195 6.58 2.36 5.68
C SER A 195 6.39 1.64 7.01
N GLN A 196 7.41 0.88 7.42
CA GLN A 196 7.50 0.29 8.75
C GLN A 196 8.26 1.26 9.67
N LEU A 197 7.67 1.59 10.82
CA LEU A 197 8.14 2.69 11.66
C LEU A 197 9.00 2.23 12.85
N ASN A 198 9.04 0.92 13.13
CA ASN A 198 9.89 0.34 14.16
C ASN A 198 10.47 -1.01 13.72
N GLU A 199 11.42 -1.54 14.49
CA GLU A 199 12.18 -2.76 14.13
C GLU A 199 11.40 -4.06 14.32
N VAL A 200 10.10 -3.99 14.64
CA VAL A 200 9.25 -5.18 14.83
C VAL A 200 8.86 -5.73 13.46
N GLN A 201 9.42 -6.89 13.14
CA GLN A 201 9.15 -7.63 11.90
C GLN A 201 7.71 -8.17 11.86
N GLY A 202 7.29 -8.63 10.69
CA GLY A 202 6.02 -9.33 10.55
C GLY A 202 5.42 -9.34 9.15
N LEU A 203 5.84 -8.42 8.28
CA LEU A 203 5.37 -8.42 6.89
C LEU A 203 6.03 -9.57 6.12
N GLU A 204 5.20 -10.41 5.52
CA GLU A 204 5.64 -11.47 4.63
C GLU A 204 4.96 -11.35 3.27
N ILE A 205 5.71 -11.59 2.21
CA ILE A 205 5.17 -11.73 0.85
C ILE A 205 5.30 -13.18 0.39
N GLN A 206 4.45 -13.61 -0.54
CA GLN A 206 4.58 -14.93 -1.17
C GLN A 206 5.20 -14.79 -2.56
N ASN A 207 6.31 -15.49 -2.80
CA ASN A 207 6.93 -15.53 -4.13
C ASN A 207 6.13 -16.43 -5.11
N LYS A 208 6.55 -16.45 -6.36
CA LYS A 208 5.93 -17.27 -7.42
C LYS A 208 5.95 -18.79 -7.13
N ASN A 209 6.89 -19.25 -6.31
CA ASN A 209 7.00 -20.66 -5.90
C ASN A 209 6.08 -21.00 -4.71
N GLY A 210 5.33 -20.03 -4.19
CA GLY A 210 4.45 -20.22 -3.04
C GLY A 210 5.15 -20.10 -1.67
N GLU A 211 6.43 -19.73 -1.65
CA GLU A 211 7.22 -19.58 -0.44
C GLU A 211 7.02 -18.19 0.17
N TRP A 212 6.86 -18.13 1.49
CA TRP A 212 6.76 -16.86 2.24
C TRP A 212 8.16 -16.29 2.49
N ILE A 213 8.36 -15.03 2.11
CA ILE A 213 9.58 -14.26 2.31
C ILE A 213 9.30 -13.20 3.37
N ASN A 214 10.05 -13.23 4.47
CA ASN A 214 10.03 -12.19 5.49
C ASN A 214 10.69 -10.92 4.97
N LEU A 215 10.00 -9.80 5.09
CA LEU A 215 10.53 -8.48 4.81
C LEU A 215 11.05 -7.84 6.10
N ASN A 216 12.28 -7.34 6.05
CA ASN A 216 12.88 -6.51 7.09
C ASN A 216 13.27 -5.16 6.46
N PRO A 217 12.30 -4.26 6.22
CA PRO A 217 12.53 -3.04 5.47
C PRO A 217 13.48 -2.09 6.19
N LEU A 218 14.27 -1.33 5.43
CA LEU A 218 15.14 -0.29 5.96
C LEU A 218 14.32 0.86 6.58
N PRO A 219 14.84 1.53 7.63
CA PRO A 219 14.14 2.66 8.26
C PRO A 219 13.81 3.82 7.31
N ASN A 220 14.63 4.02 6.28
CA ASN A 220 14.49 5.05 5.23
C ASN A 220 13.84 4.48 3.96
N SER A 221 12.94 3.50 4.06
CA SER A 221 12.35 2.87 2.87
C SER A 221 10.83 2.82 2.87
N PHE A 222 10.29 2.63 1.66
CA PHE A 222 8.94 2.16 1.44
C PHE A 222 8.97 0.77 0.82
N VAL A 223 8.18 -0.16 1.34
CA VAL A 223 7.79 -1.35 0.58
C VAL A 223 6.71 -0.94 -0.41
N VAL A 224 7.02 -1.03 -1.70
CA VAL A 224 6.12 -0.69 -2.80
C VAL A 224 5.48 -1.98 -3.31
N MET A 225 4.15 -2.04 -3.33
CA MET A 225 3.40 -3.22 -3.75
C MET A 225 2.44 -2.87 -4.88
N LEU A 226 2.41 -3.72 -5.92
CA LEU A 226 1.41 -3.65 -6.97
C LEU A 226 0.08 -4.20 -6.46
N GLY A 227 -1.00 -3.43 -6.62
CA GLY A 227 -2.34 -3.87 -6.26
C GLY A 227 -3.06 -4.60 -7.39
N GLU A 228 -4.13 -5.30 -7.05
CA GLU A 228 -4.96 -6.08 -7.98
C GLU A 228 -5.56 -5.21 -9.08
N SER A 229 -6.00 -3.99 -8.76
CA SER A 229 -6.61 -3.09 -9.75
C SER A 229 -5.62 -2.73 -10.85
N PHE A 230 -4.34 -2.53 -10.51
CA PHE A 230 -3.32 -2.24 -11.55
C PHE A 230 -2.86 -3.49 -12.27
N SER A 231 -2.77 -4.64 -11.59
CA SER A 231 -2.55 -5.93 -12.24
C SER A 231 -3.60 -6.20 -13.32
N ILE A 232 -4.88 -5.93 -13.01
CA ILE A 232 -5.99 -6.06 -13.96
C ILE A 232 -5.90 -5.02 -15.08
N TRP A 233 -5.68 -3.75 -14.74
CA TRP A 233 -5.52 -2.68 -15.73
C TRP A 233 -4.40 -3.01 -16.72
N LEU A 234 -3.28 -3.56 -16.25
CA LEU A 234 -2.18 -4.04 -17.08
C LEU A 234 -2.46 -5.38 -17.79
N ASN A 235 -3.71 -5.82 -17.92
CA ASN A 235 -4.11 -7.10 -18.50
C ASN A 235 -3.34 -8.32 -17.95
N GLY A 236 -2.99 -8.29 -16.65
CA GLY A 236 -2.26 -9.36 -15.98
C GLY A 236 -0.75 -9.40 -16.25
N ARG A 237 -0.17 -8.40 -16.92
CA ARG A 237 1.29 -8.34 -17.22
C ARG A 237 2.15 -8.31 -15.97
N LEU A 238 1.69 -7.61 -14.94
CA LEU A 238 2.31 -7.61 -13.62
C LEU A 238 1.38 -8.27 -12.61
N SER A 239 1.95 -9.05 -11.70
CA SER A 239 1.20 -9.73 -10.64
C SER A 239 1.06 -8.84 -9.41
N SER A 240 -0.12 -8.84 -8.79
CA SER A 240 -0.32 -8.18 -7.50
C SER A 240 0.43 -8.89 -6.38
N CYS A 241 0.97 -8.12 -5.43
CA CYS A 241 1.71 -8.68 -4.29
C CYS A 241 0.77 -9.42 -3.34
N TYR A 242 0.97 -10.74 -3.17
CA TYR A 242 0.25 -11.53 -2.17
C TYR A 242 1.04 -11.54 -0.86
N HIS A 243 0.46 -10.99 0.20
CA HIS A 243 1.17 -10.71 1.43
C HIS A 243 0.31 -10.92 2.68
N ARG A 244 0.97 -11.03 3.84
CA ARG A 244 0.33 -11.16 5.16
C ARG A 244 1.15 -10.44 6.22
N VAL A 245 0.57 -10.28 7.41
CA VAL A 245 1.32 -9.84 8.60
C VAL A 245 1.20 -10.90 9.69
N LEU A 246 2.33 -11.47 10.08
CA LEU A 246 2.47 -12.30 11.27
C LEU A 246 3.07 -11.49 12.40
N MET A 247 2.50 -11.64 13.60
CA MET A 247 2.96 -10.98 14.80
C MET A 247 3.63 -11.99 15.72
N GLU A 248 4.84 -11.66 16.14
CA GLU A 248 5.67 -12.45 17.06
C GLU A 248 6.29 -11.53 18.12
N GLY A 249 6.69 -12.11 19.25
CA GLY A 249 7.36 -11.39 20.33
C GLY A 249 6.44 -10.53 21.18
N ASN A 250 7.02 -9.54 21.86
CA ASN A 250 6.35 -8.81 22.96
C ASN A 250 6.09 -7.33 22.67
N GLU A 251 6.51 -6.85 21.50
CA GLU A 251 6.44 -5.44 21.12
C GLU A 251 5.33 -5.20 20.09
N ALA A 252 4.71 -4.03 20.15
CA ALA A 252 3.74 -3.63 19.14
C ALA A 252 4.44 -3.16 17.86
N ARG A 253 3.93 -3.55 16.69
CA ARG A 253 4.40 -3.09 15.38
C ARG A 253 3.59 -1.90 14.90
N TYR A 254 4.27 -0.90 14.35
CA TYR A 254 3.66 0.30 13.79
C TYR A 254 4.05 0.44 12.32
N SER A 255 3.06 0.69 11.47
CA SER A 255 3.29 0.99 10.06
C SER A 255 2.28 2.01 9.56
N ILE A 256 2.67 2.75 8.54
CA ILE A 256 1.81 3.70 7.86
C ILE A 256 1.93 3.46 6.35
N GLY A 257 0.82 3.56 5.63
CA GLY A 257 0.82 3.33 4.18
C GLY A 257 -0.01 4.33 3.42
N LEU A 258 0.45 4.65 2.21
CA LEU A 258 -0.30 5.35 1.19
C LEU A 258 -0.86 4.31 0.20
N PHE A 259 -2.19 4.21 0.16
CA PHE A 259 -2.92 3.25 -0.66
C PHE A 259 -3.61 4.01 -1.79
N ALA A 260 -3.04 3.99 -2.99
CA ALA A 260 -3.61 4.62 -4.18
C ALA A 260 -4.72 3.72 -4.73
N ARG A 261 -5.99 4.11 -4.61
CA ARG A 261 -7.14 3.32 -5.09
C ARG A 261 -7.85 4.03 -6.24
N PRO A 262 -8.35 3.29 -7.24
CA PRO A 262 -9.37 3.82 -8.15
C PRO A 262 -10.54 4.46 -7.38
N ARG A 263 -10.97 5.64 -7.81
CA ARG A 263 -12.17 6.33 -7.30
C ARG A 263 -13.44 5.58 -7.72
N GLY A 264 -14.49 5.67 -6.90
CA GLY A 264 -15.82 5.27 -7.34
C GLY A 264 -16.28 6.09 -8.54
N GLY A 265 -16.93 5.44 -9.49
CA GLY A 265 -17.30 5.97 -10.80
C GLY A 265 -16.22 5.78 -11.87
N TYR A 266 -14.97 5.48 -11.51
CA TYR A 266 -13.92 5.18 -12.48
C TYR A 266 -13.94 3.71 -12.87
N LEU A 267 -14.20 3.45 -14.15
CA LEU A 267 -14.14 2.11 -14.73
C LEU A 267 -12.68 1.72 -15.01
N VAL A 268 -12.14 0.85 -14.18
CA VAL A 268 -10.85 0.20 -14.42
C VAL A 268 -11.01 -0.71 -15.63
N LYS A 269 -10.29 -0.38 -16.71
CA LYS A 269 -10.38 -1.07 -18.01
C LYS A 269 -8.98 -1.33 -18.55
N VAL A 270 -8.82 -2.45 -19.24
CA VAL A 270 -7.57 -2.80 -19.91
C VAL A 270 -7.30 -1.82 -21.07
N PRO A 271 -6.11 -1.20 -21.15
CA PRO A 271 -5.66 -0.44 -22.30
C PRO A 271 -5.65 -1.28 -23.56
N LYS A 272 -6.11 -0.70 -24.68
CA LYS A 272 -6.22 -1.43 -25.95
C LYS A 272 -4.86 -1.88 -26.48
N GLU A 273 -3.80 -1.15 -26.13
CA GLU A 273 -2.40 -1.42 -26.47
C GLU A 273 -1.88 -2.73 -25.84
N LEU A 274 -2.54 -3.22 -24.78
CA LEU A 274 -2.18 -4.48 -24.12
C LEU A 274 -3.01 -5.67 -24.62
N VAL A 275 -3.84 -5.48 -25.65
CA VAL A 275 -4.70 -6.51 -26.23
C VAL A 275 -4.37 -6.71 -27.70
N ASP A 276 -3.99 -7.93 -28.05
CA ASP A 276 -3.70 -8.36 -29.42
C ASP A 276 -4.03 -9.85 -29.60
N ASP A 277 -3.84 -10.40 -30.80
CA ASP A 277 -4.15 -11.81 -31.09
C ASP A 277 -3.34 -12.81 -30.24
N LYS A 278 -2.17 -12.40 -29.72
CA LYS A 278 -1.33 -13.22 -28.83
C LYS A 278 -1.70 -13.03 -27.36
N ASN A 279 -2.40 -11.94 -27.04
CA ASN A 279 -2.70 -11.50 -25.69
C ASN A 279 -4.14 -10.99 -25.62
N PRO A 280 -5.13 -11.90 -25.58
CA PRO A 280 -6.53 -11.51 -25.50
C PRO A 280 -6.82 -10.74 -24.22
N MET A 281 -7.93 -10.01 -24.22
CA MET A 281 -8.43 -9.33 -23.03
C MET A 281 -8.82 -10.36 -21.96
N LEU A 282 -8.15 -10.32 -20.81
CA LEU A 282 -8.40 -11.26 -19.71
C LEU A 282 -9.46 -10.76 -18.73
N PHE A 283 -9.73 -9.45 -18.73
CA PHE A 283 -10.59 -8.80 -17.75
C PHE A 283 -11.54 -7.81 -18.40
N LYS A 284 -12.82 -7.89 -18.01
CA LYS A 284 -13.86 -6.91 -18.37
C LYS A 284 -13.74 -5.66 -17.47
N PRO A 285 -14.19 -4.49 -17.94
CA PRO A 285 -14.19 -3.28 -17.12
C PRO A 285 -14.99 -3.44 -15.82
N PHE A 286 -14.53 -2.79 -14.75
CA PHE A 286 -15.21 -2.82 -13.45
C PHE A 286 -15.05 -1.52 -12.67
N ASP A 287 -15.98 -1.26 -11.74
CA ASP A 287 -15.86 -0.21 -10.73
C ASP A 287 -15.41 -0.82 -9.39
N LEU A 288 -14.31 -0.31 -8.82
CA LEU A 288 -13.78 -0.85 -7.57
C LEU A 288 -14.69 -0.56 -6.38
N GLU A 289 -15.33 0.60 -6.32
CA GLU A 289 -16.20 0.97 -5.20
C GLU A 289 -17.48 0.14 -5.18
N GLU A 290 -18.08 -0.15 -6.34
CA GLU A 290 -19.20 -1.08 -6.47
C GLU A 290 -18.81 -2.49 -6.02
N PHE A 291 -17.66 -3.00 -6.50
CA PHE A 291 -17.14 -4.30 -6.06
C PHE A 291 -16.99 -4.34 -4.53
N LEU A 292 -16.37 -3.32 -3.92
CA LEU A 292 -16.17 -3.31 -2.46
C LEU A 292 -17.48 -3.19 -1.68
N LYS A 293 -18.48 -2.46 -2.19
CA LYS A 293 -19.81 -2.41 -1.57
C LYS A 293 -20.46 -3.79 -1.52
N THR A 294 -20.32 -4.58 -2.58
CA THR A 294 -20.90 -5.94 -2.64
C THR A 294 -20.10 -6.98 -1.85
N PHE A 295 -18.76 -6.94 -1.92
CA PHE A 295 -17.90 -8.05 -1.46
C PHE A 295 -17.12 -7.76 -0.16
N SER A 296 -17.18 -6.55 0.40
CA SER A 296 -16.43 -6.22 1.63
C SER A 296 -16.64 -7.19 2.81
N PRO A 297 -17.83 -7.76 3.09
CA PRO A 297 -17.96 -8.72 4.19
C PRO A 297 -17.15 -10.01 3.97
N GLN A 298 -16.95 -10.41 2.71
CA GLN A 298 -16.19 -11.61 2.34
C GLN A 298 -14.68 -11.33 2.40
N ILE A 299 -14.26 -10.16 1.92
CA ILE A 299 -12.87 -9.68 1.98
C ILE A 299 -12.40 -9.58 3.43
N VAL A 300 -13.20 -8.97 4.32
CA VAL A 300 -12.87 -8.86 5.75
C VAL A 300 -12.76 -10.22 6.44
N ARG A 301 -13.46 -11.24 5.93
CA ARG A 301 -13.40 -12.63 6.45
C ARG A 301 -12.23 -13.43 5.87
N GLY A 302 -11.39 -12.83 5.02
CA GLY A 302 -10.24 -13.50 4.39
C GLY A 302 -10.64 -14.66 3.47
N ARG A 303 -11.88 -14.68 2.95
CA ARG A 303 -12.36 -15.75 2.08
C ARG A 303 -12.07 -15.40 0.63
N GLY A 304 -11.07 -16.09 0.06
CA GLY A 304 -10.78 -16.10 -1.38
C GLY A 304 -9.47 -15.40 -1.74
N LYS A 305 -8.58 -16.13 -2.41
CA LYS A 305 -7.45 -15.53 -3.14
C LYS A 305 -8.03 -14.73 -4.31
N SER A 306 -7.79 -13.42 -4.33
CA SER A 306 -8.04 -12.56 -5.50
C SER A 306 -9.51 -12.50 -5.97
N ALA A 307 -10.44 -12.22 -5.04
CA ALA A 307 -11.86 -12.07 -5.34
C ALA A 307 -12.16 -11.02 -6.44
N LEU A 308 -11.32 -10.00 -6.54
CA LEU A 308 -11.48 -8.95 -7.56
C LEU A 308 -11.18 -9.47 -8.97
N LYS A 309 -10.10 -10.23 -9.16
CA LYS A 309 -9.79 -10.85 -10.46
C LYS A 309 -10.92 -11.78 -10.91
N ALA A 310 -11.41 -12.63 -10.02
CA ALA A 310 -12.53 -13.53 -10.32
C ALA A 310 -13.81 -12.78 -10.73
N TYR A 311 -14.07 -11.62 -10.11
CA TYR A 311 -15.23 -10.78 -10.44
C TYR A 311 -15.15 -10.18 -11.86
N CYS A 312 -13.96 -9.81 -12.30
CA CYS A 312 -13.75 -9.12 -13.57
C CYS A 312 -13.15 -9.99 -14.68
N SER A 313 -12.88 -11.29 -14.47
CA SER A 313 -12.42 -12.17 -15.56
C SER A 313 -13.46 -12.29 -16.69
N VAL A 314 -12.96 -12.43 -17.93
CA VAL A 314 -13.74 -12.72 -19.15
C VAL A 314 -13.90 -14.23 -19.33
#